data_AF-A0A6B2GDC8-F1
#
_entry.id   AF-A0A6B2GDC8-F1
#
_cell.length_a   1.000
_cell.length_b   1.000
_cell.length_c   1.000
_cell.angle_alpha   90.00
_cell.angle_beta   90.00
_cell.angle_gamma   90.00
#
_symmetry.space_group_name_H-M   'P 1'
#
loop_
_entity.id
_entity.type
_entity.pdbx_description
1 polymer ?
#
loop_
_entity_poly.entity_id
_entity_poly.type
_entity_poly.pdbx_seq_one_letter_code
_entity_poly.pdbx_strand_id
1 'polypeptide(L)'
;KLRISKPKSIRFHESLWFLTYYSFACAIDTHLATKYNLFNGREKFFHVYSSPNSIPLDLRIFRFIQISYYIQGLYGTIFIDKSNSDKSAFIYHHIVTLSLQILSYGLGLINAGIMVEFMHDCNDVL
;
A
#
# COMPACT_ATOMS: atom_id res chain seq x y z
N LYS A 1 -26.77 -15.10 15.71
CA LYS A 1 -25.93 -13.88 15.78
C LYS A 1 -26.62 -12.75 15.00
N LEU A 2 -27.26 -11.79 15.69
CA LEU A 2 -27.98 -10.67 15.05
C LEU A 2 -27.02 -9.82 14.19
N ARG A 3 -27.43 -9.48 12.97
CA ARG A 3 -26.69 -8.66 12.00
C ARG A 3 -27.06 -7.19 12.21
N ILE A 4 -26.48 -6.56 13.24
CA ILE A 4 -26.60 -5.10 13.41
C ILE A 4 -25.75 -4.45 12.31
N SER A 5 -26.38 -3.76 11.37
CA SER A 5 -25.69 -2.98 10.33
C SER A 5 -25.17 -1.67 10.94
N LYS A 6 -23.91 -1.29 10.63
CA LYS A 6 -23.36 0.01 11.05
C LYS A 6 -24.27 1.16 10.55
N PRO A 7 -24.49 2.22 11.35
CA PRO A 7 -25.23 3.40 10.91
C PRO A 7 -24.52 4.09 9.73
N LYS A 8 -25.30 4.71 8.84
CA LYS A 8 -24.79 5.32 7.59
C LYS A 8 -23.68 6.36 7.82
N SER A 9 -23.76 7.13 8.90
CA SER A 9 -22.75 8.15 9.27
C SER A 9 -21.38 7.56 9.55
N ILE A 10 -21.31 6.41 10.23
CA ILE A 10 -20.05 5.71 10.52
C ILE A 10 -19.44 5.17 9.23
N ARG A 11 -20.26 4.61 8.34
CA ARG A 11 -19.79 4.12 7.02
C ARG A 11 -19.25 5.26 6.15
N PHE A 12 -19.91 6.42 6.16
CA PHE A 12 -19.42 7.60 5.46
C PHE A 12 -18.08 8.08 6.01
N HIS A 13 -17.92 8.12 7.33
CA HIS A 13 -16.66 8.52 7.96
C HIS A 13 -15.53 7.52 7.64
N GLU A 14 -15.81 6.22 7.67
CA GLU A 14 -14.87 5.17 7.27
C GLU A 14 -14.42 5.36 5.81
N SER A 15 -15.37 5.57 4.89
CA SER A 15 -15.06 5.83 3.48
C SER A 15 -14.26 7.12 3.27
N LEU A 16 -14.58 8.20 3.98
CA LEU A 16 -13.86 9.47 3.89
C LEU A 16 -12.43 9.35 4.41
N TRP A 17 -12.22 8.58 5.48
CA TRP A 17 -10.90 8.28 6.01
C TRP A 17 -10.04 7.52 4.99
N PHE A 18 -10.59 6.45 4.40
CA PHE A 18 -9.89 5.69 3.37
C PHE A 18 -9.56 6.56 2.15
N LEU A 19 -10.52 7.33 1.65
CA LEU A 19 -10.29 8.25 0.54
C LEU A 19 -9.16 9.23 0.84
N THR A 20 -9.15 9.84 2.03
CA THR A 20 -8.13 10.81 2.44
C THR A 20 -6.76 10.15 2.52
N TYR A 21 -6.67 8.98 3.15
CA TYR A 21 -5.43 8.23 3.29
C TYR A 21 -4.86 7.82 1.94
N TYR A 22 -5.64 7.11 1.11
CA TYR A 22 -5.15 6.61 -0.17
C TYR A 22 -4.87 7.73 -1.17
N SER A 23 -5.62 8.84 -1.14
CA SER A 23 -5.30 10.02 -1.97
C SER A 23 -3.97 10.63 -1.58
N PHE A 24 -3.68 10.71 -0.27
CA PHE A 24 -2.41 11.24 0.23
C PHE A 24 -1.24 10.29 -0.07
N ALA A 25 -1.42 8.98 0.13
CA ALA A 25 -0.43 7.97 -0.19
C ALA A 25 -0.09 7.98 -1.69
N CYS A 26 -1.12 7.96 -2.55
CA CYS A 26 -0.99 8.07 -4.01
C CYS A 26 -0.25 9.35 -4.43
N ALA A 27 -0.52 10.49 -3.78
CA ALA A 27 0.18 11.74 -4.05
C ALA A 27 1.67 11.67 -3.68
N ILE A 28 2.02 11.05 -2.53
CA ILE A 28 3.41 10.84 -2.13
C ILE A 28 4.11 9.90 -3.10
N ASP A 29 3.47 8.79 -3.47
CA ASP A 29 4.02 7.84 -4.44
C ASP A 29 4.28 8.49 -5.79
N THR A 30 3.35 9.32 -6.27
CA THR A 30 3.53 10.11 -7.49
C THR A 30 4.72 11.07 -7.35
N HIS A 31 4.85 11.73 -6.20
CA HIS A 31 5.97 12.62 -5.92
C HIS A 31 7.31 11.88 -5.90
N LEU A 32 7.39 10.71 -5.26
CA LEU A 32 8.59 9.88 -5.24
C LEU A 32 8.91 9.34 -6.63
N ALA A 33 7.91 8.85 -7.36
CA ALA A 33 8.09 8.32 -8.70
C ALA A 33 8.60 9.38 -9.69
N THR A 34 8.16 10.63 -9.55
CA THR A 34 8.68 11.76 -10.33
C THR A 34 10.09 12.18 -9.88
N LYS A 35 10.33 12.30 -8.57
CA LYS A 35 11.65 12.63 -7.99
C LYS A 35 12.74 11.65 -8.43
N TYR A 36 12.44 10.36 -8.45
CA TYR A 36 13.38 9.30 -8.85
C TYR A 36 13.32 8.99 -10.36
N ASN A 37 12.56 9.76 -11.15
CA ASN A 37 12.41 9.60 -12.59
C ASN A 37 12.03 8.17 -13.02
N LEU A 38 11.16 7.51 -12.24
CA LEU A 38 10.79 6.11 -12.45
C LEU A 38 10.03 5.89 -13.77
N PHE A 39 9.37 6.93 -14.29
CA PHE A 39 8.63 6.89 -15.56
C PHE A 39 9.53 7.10 -16.80
N ASN A 40 10.72 7.68 -16.64
CA ASN A 40 11.54 8.15 -17.76
C ASN A 40 12.60 7.13 -18.24
N GLY A 41 12.69 5.94 -17.63
CA GLY A 41 13.61 4.91 -18.11
C GLY A 41 13.56 3.58 -17.34
N ARG A 42 13.58 2.49 -18.10
CA ARG A 42 13.58 1.10 -17.57
C ARG A 42 14.75 0.83 -16.62
N GLU A 43 15.90 1.45 -16.84
CA GLU A 43 17.08 1.22 -15.99
C GLU A 43 16.93 1.82 -14.58
N LYS A 44 16.22 2.93 -14.45
CA LYS A 44 15.93 3.53 -13.13
C LYS A 44 14.85 2.75 -12.40
N PHE A 45 13.88 2.22 -13.15
CA PHE A 45 12.83 1.36 -12.62
C PHE A 45 13.35 0.05 -12.03
N PHE A 46 14.21 -0.66 -12.78
CA PHE A 46 14.82 -1.94 -12.36
C PHE A 46 16.16 -1.77 -11.66
N HIS A 47 16.46 -0.58 -11.14
CA HIS A 47 17.70 -0.35 -10.42
C HIS A 47 17.72 -1.17 -9.13
N VAL A 48 18.76 -2.00 -8.97
CA VAL A 48 18.97 -2.83 -7.78
C VAL A 48 19.93 -2.11 -6.84
N TYR A 49 19.46 -1.84 -5.63
CA TYR A 49 20.30 -1.34 -4.54
C TYR A 49 21.10 -2.49 -3.92
N SER A 50 22.43 -2.45 -4.03
CA SER A 50 23.31 -3.53 -3.56
C SER A 50 23.39 -3.63 -2.03
N SER A 51 22.99 -2.60 -1.29
CA SER A 51 23.00 -2.58 0.17
C SER A 51 21.84 -1.75 0.73
N PRO A 52 21.25 -2.12 1.88
CA PRO A 52 20.27 -1.31 2.61
C PRO A 52 20.71 0.15 2.85
N ASN A 53 22.01 0.39 2.99
CA ASN A 53 22.57 1.73 3.21
C ASN A 53 22.65 2.57 1.93
N SER A 54 22.60 1.93 0.76
CA SER A 54 22.57 2.63 -0.54
C SER A 54 21.17 3.15 -0.89
N ILE A 55 20.15 2.71 -0.15
CA ILE A 55 18.77 3.11 -0.36
C ILE A 55 18.55 4.46 0.34
N PRO A 56 18.05 5.47 -0.38
CA PRO A 56 17.67 6.75 0.21
C PRO A 56 16.75 6.60 1.43
N LEU A 57 17.01 7.37 2.48
CA LEU A 57 16.31 7.25 3.76
C LEU A 57 14.81 7.56 3.64
N ASP A 58 14.44 8.51 2.79
CA ASP A 58 13.05 8.87 2.48
C ASP A 58 12.27 7.66 1.93
N LEU A 59 12.85 6.91 0.99
CA LEU A 59 12.24 5.69 0.45
C LEU A 59 12.08 4.60 1.51
N ARG A 60 13.09 4.44 2.39
CA ARG A 60 13.01 3.46 3.48
C ARG A 60 11.90 3.80 4.46
N ILE A 61 11.84 5.04 4.92
CA ILE A 61 10.82 5.48 5.90
C ILE A 61 9.43 5.34 5.29
N PHE A 62 9.24 5.80 4.06
CA PHE A 62 7.95 5.69 3.38
C PHE A 62 7.50 4.22 3.26
N ARG A 63 8.42 3.33 2.86
CA ARG A 63 8.17 1.88 2.79
C ARG A 63 7.75 1.27 4.13
N PHE A 64 8.39 1.68 5.22
CA PHE A 64 8.03 1.19 6.56
C PHE A 64 6.63 1.66 6.97
N ILE A 65 6.29 2.92 6.71
CA ILE A 65 4.96 3.47 7.00
C ILE A 65 3.89 2.71 6.23
N GLN A 66 4.11 2.50 4.93
CA GLN A 66 3.15 1.77 4.10
C GLN A 66 2.97 0.31 4.53
N ILE A 67 4.05 -0.45 4.75
CA ILE A 67 3.94 -1.84 5.27
C ILE A 67 3.14 -1.86 6.58
N SER A 68 3.42 -0.90 7.48
CA SER A 68 2.74 -0.85 8.78
C SER A 68 1.24 -0.64 8.61
N TYR A 69 0.84 0.25 7.70
CA TYR A 69 -0.57 0.49 7.40
C TYR A 69 -1.25 -0.74 6.79
N TYR A 70 -0.64 -1.37 5.79
CA TYR A 70 -1.17 -2.58 5.16
C TYR A 70 -1.30 -3.75 6.15
N ILE A 71 -0.34 -3.94 7.06
CA ILE A 71 -0.43 -4.95 8.13
C ILE A 71 -1.58 -4.62 9.09
N GLN A 72 -1.74 -3.36 9.49
CA GLN A 72 -2.84 -2.93 10.35
C GLN A 72 -4.20 -3.15 9.69
N GLY A 73 -4.35 -2.80 8.40
CA GLY A 73 -5.57 -3.00 7.62
C GLY A 73 -5.92 -4.49 7.46
N LEU A 74 -4.92 -5.33 7.19
CA LEU A 74 -5.08 -6.78 7.13
C LEU A 74 -5.52 -7.36 8.47
N TYR A 75 -4.88 -6.95 9.56
CA TYR A 75 -5.24 -7.37 10.92
C TYR A 75 -6.69 -7.00 11.27
N GLY A 76 -7.09 -5.75 11.01
CA GLY A 76 -8.46 -5.30 11.22
C GLY A 76 -9.48 -6.12 10.43
N THR A 77 -9.16 -6.42 9.17
CA THR A 77 -10.07 -7.17 8.28
C THR A 77 -10.25 -8.62 8.72
N ILE A 78 -9.17 -9.27 9.18
CA ILE A 78 -9.19 -10.69 9.61
C ILE A 78 -9.89 -10.82 10.97
N PHE A 79 -9.53 -10.00 11.95
CA PHE A 79 -9.91 -10.23 13.35
C PHE A 79 -11.07 -9.38 13.85
N ILE A 80 -11.26 -8.17 13.30
CA ILE A 80 -12.22 -7.19 13.83
C ILE A 80 -13.49 -7.19 12.98
N ASP A 81 -13.34 -7.15 11.66
CA ASP A 81 -14.50 -6.98 10.79
C ASP A 81 -15.35 -8.26 10.67
N LYS A 82 -16.65 -8.08 10.44
CA LYS A 82 -17.59 -9.20 10.28
C LYS A 82 -17.51 -9.78 8.87
N SER A 83 -17.42 -11.11 8.75
CA SER A 83 -17.31 -11.80 7.44
C SER A 83 -18.39 -11.36 6.44
N ASN A 84 -17.93 -11.00 5.24
CA ASN A 84 -18.68 -10.57 4.07
C ASN A 84 -17.92 -11.14 2.86
N SER A 85 -18.60 -11.45 1.75
CA SER A 85 -17.98 -12.04 0.55
C SER A 85 -16.77 -11.25 0.05
N ASP A 86 -16.81 -9.92 0.19
CA ASP A 86 -15.80 -9.02 -0.38
C ASP A 86 -14.49 -9.02 0.44
N LYS A 87 -14.53 -9.53 1.68
CA LYS A 87 -13.37 -9.56 2.58
C LYS A 87 -12.29 -10.51 2.11
N SER A 88 -12.67 -11.61 1.47
CA SER A 88 -11.70 -12.59 0.97
C SER A 88 -10.82 -11.96 -0.12
N ALA A 89 -11.42 -11.24 -1.07
CA ALA A 89 -10.69 -10.56 -2.13
C ALA A 89 -9.73 -9.50 -1.56
N PHE A 90 -10.19 -8.69 -0.60
CA PHE A 90 -9.37 -7.70 0.09
C PHE A 90 -8.17 -8.32 0.84
N ILE A 91 -8.40 -9.44 1.55
CA ILE A 91 -7.34 -10.18 2.25
C ILE A 91 -6.30 -10.73 1.26
N TYR A 92 -6.74 -11.35 0.16
CA TYR A 92 -5.82 -11.85 -0.87
C TYR A 92 -5.00 -10.73 -1.48
N HIS A 93 -5.65 -9.60 -1.80
CA HIS A 93 -4.96 -8.40 -2.27
C HIS A 93 -3.87 -7.98 -1.29
N HIS A 94 -4.21 -7.78 -0.01
CA HIS A 94 -3.26 -7.31 1.01
C HIS A 94 -2.09 -8.28 1.24
N ILE A 95 -2.34 -9.60 1.19
CA ILE A 95 -1.28 -10.61 1.31
C ILE A 95 -0.33 -10.53 0.11
N VAL A 96 -0.86 -10.41 -1.10
CA VAL A 96 -0.05 -10.29 -2.32
C VAL A 96 0.76 -9.00 -2.29
N THR A 97 0.14 -7.86 -1.98
CA THR A 97 0.83 -6.56 -1.87
C THR A 97 1.94 -6.62 -0.82
N LEU A 98 1.68 -7.09 0.40
CA LEU A 98 2.70 -7.25 1.44
C LEU A 98 3.85 -8.18 1.00
N SER A 99 3.54 -9.26 0.29
CA SER A 99 4.54 -10.21 -0.20
C SER A 99 5.44 -9.58 -1.26
N LEU A 100 4.87 -8.95 -2.28
CA LEU A 100 5.63 -8.21 -3.31
C LEU A 100 6.52 -7.14 -2.66
N GLN A 101 6.03 -6.59 -1.58
CA GLN A 101 6.62 -5.45 -0.96
C GLN A 101 7.79 -5.76 -0.03
N ILE A 102 7.72 -6.89 0.69
CA ILE A 102 8.85 -7.45 1.43
C ILE A 102 9.90 -7.99 0.45
N LEU A 103 9.47 -8.68 -0.61
CA LEU A 103 10.38 -9.25 -1.61
C LEU A 103 11.14 -8.16 -2.39
N SER A 104 10.47 -7.10 -2.81
CA SER A 104 11.12 -5.97 -3.50
C SER A 104 12.16 -5.29 -2.61
N TYR A 105 11.88 -5.14 -1.31
CA TYR A 105 12.85 -4.59 -0.36
C TYR A 105 14.04 -5.55 -0.15
N GLY A 106 13.79 -6.84 0.01
CA GLY A 106 14.84 -7.86 0.19
C GLY A 106 15.75 -8.04 -1.03
N LEU A 107 15.20 -7.86 -2.25
CA LEU A 107 15.94 -7.91 -3.50
C LEU A 107 16.58 -6.57 -3.90
N GLY A 108 16.39 -5.50 -3.10
CA GLY A 108 16.90 -4.17 -3.42
C GLY A 108 16.18 -3.49 -4.60
N LEU A 109 15.03 -4.00 -5.04
CA LEU A 109 14.19 -3.50 -6.14
C LEU A 109 13.15 -2.48 -5.64
N ILE A 110 13.60 -1.49 -4.86
CA ILE A 110 12.68 -0.57 -4.16
C ILE A 110 11.90 0.32 -5.12
N ASN A 111 12.51 0.72 -6.23
CA ASN A 111 11.87 1.56 -7.25
C ASN A 111 10.69 0.83 -7.91
N ALA A 112 10.87 -0.45 -8.25
CA ALA A 112 9.79 -1.28 -8.76
C ALA A 112 8.69 -1.49 -7.71
N GLY A 113 9.08 -1.66 -6.44
CA GLY A 113 8.14 -1.76 -5.32
C GLY A 113 7.23 -0.54 -5.18
N ILE A 114 7.80 0.68 -5.24
CA ILE A 114 7.02 1.94 -5.15
C ILE A 114 6.01 2.07 -6.29
N MET A 115 6.37 1.65 -7.51
CA MET A 115 5.40 1.70 -8.61
C MET A 115 4.27 0.68 -8.43
N VAL A 116 4.60 -0.52 -7.98
CA VAL A 116 3.60 -1.54 -7.67
C VAL A 116 2.64 -1.01 -6.59
N GLU A 117 3.18 -0.42 -5.53
CA GLU A 117 2.44 0.23 -4.45
C GLU A 117 1.54 1.37 -4.96
N PHE A 118 2.07 2.26 -5.81
CA PHE A 118 1.29 3.29 -6.48
C PHE A 118 0.08 2.74 -7.25
N MET A 119 0.28 1.64 -8.00
CA MET A 119 -0.79 1.01 -8.76
C MET A 119 -1.83 0.36 -7.84
N HIS A 120 -1.41 -0.22 -6.72
CA HIS A 120 -2.29 -0.78 -5.70
C HIS A 120 -3.13 0.29 -5.02
N ASP A 121 -2.51 1.39 -4.57
CA ASP A 121 -3.20 2.49 -3.92
C ASP A 121 -4.22 3.17 -4.85
N CYS A 122 -3.93 3.26 -6.16
CA CYS A 122 -4.91 3.74 -7.15
C CYS A 122 -6.11 2.78 -7.31
N ASN A 123 -5.88 1.48 -7.21
CA ASN A 123 -6.93 0.46 -7.33
C ASN A 123 -7.80 0.41 -6.07
N ASP A 124 -7.22 0.58 -4.89
CA ASP A 124 -7.92 0.46 -3.60
C ASP A 124 -8.80 1.68 -3.26
N VAL A 125 -8.67 2.77 -4.03
CA VAL A 125 -9.57 3.94 -3.99
C VAL A 125 -10.93 3.65 -4.67
N LEU A 126 -10.98 2.70 -5.62
CA LEU A 126 -12.16 2.37 -6.44
C LEU A 126 -13.03 1.26 -5.82
#